data_AF-A0A915UZD8-F1
#
_entry.id   AF-A0A915UZD8-F1
#
_cell.length_a   1.000
_cell.length_b   1.000
_cell.length_c   1.000
_cell.angle_alpha   90.00
_cell.angle_beta   90.00
_cell.angle_gamma   90.00
#
_symmetry.space_group_name_H-M   'P 1'
#
loop_
_entity.id
_entity.type
_entity.pdbx_description
1 polymer ?
#
loop_
_entity_poly.entity_id
_entity_poly.type
_entity_poly.pdbx_seq_one_letter_code
_entity_poly.pdbx_strand_id
1 'polypeptide(L)'
;MNELTLAADAMRSVIRKTWWVPLIQGIAAVIIGVLLLTNPATTLIAIALFLGAFWLVGGIFDIIGAFTRRDGDRGWFWPLVAGLISVIAGLLLLSQPIAGAIILPVTLAILIGAGAIVSGIFNIIWAIRARNEIQGEGWLILWGVISILLGIYVLANPGASAVALVLVIAILAMVGGIAMVISSFRLRGIAR
;
A
#
# COMPACT_ATOMS: atom_id res chain seq x y z
N MET A 1 11.71 38.84 15.30
CA MET A 1 11.16 37.81 14.39
C MET A 1 11.34 36.49 15.12
N ASN A 2 10.26 35.90 15.62
CA ASN A 2 10.32 34.79 16.59
C ASN A 2 10.37 33.46 15.84
N GLU A 3 10.91 32.40 16.44
CA GLU A 3 11.07 31.08 15.78
C GLU A 3 9.75 30.55 15.17
N LEU A 4 8.61 30.84 15.82
CA LEU A 4 7.27 30.53 15.33
C LEU A 4 6.95 31.18 13.97
N THR A 5 7.44 32.40 13.72
CA THR A 5 7.22 33.11 12.44
C THR A 5 8.09 32.54 11.32
N LEU A 6 9.36 32.22 11.62
CA LEU A 6 10.27 31.57 10.68
C LEU A 6 9.78 30.17 10.26
N ALA A 7 9.29 29.39 11.21
CA ALA A 7 8.71 28.07 10.93
C ALA A 7 7.44 28.17 10.06
N ALA A 8 6.57 29.14 10.35
CA ALA A 8 5.34 29.36 9.58
C ALA A 8 5.62 29.77 8.12
N ASP A 9 6.62 30.61 7.89
CA ASP A 9 7.00 31.07 6.55
C ASP A 9 7.72 29.99 5.75
N ALA A 10 8.59 29.20 6.41
CA ALA A 10 9.19 28.02 5.82
C ALA A 10 8.11 27.01 5.39
N MET A 11 7.14 26.70 6.27
CA MET A 11 6.03 25.80 5.96
C MET A 11 5.18 26.28 4.78
N ARG A 12 4.80 27.57 4.76
CA ARG A 12 4.08 28.17 3.62
C ARG A 12 4.86 28.05 2.31
N SER A 13 6.17 28.22 2.35
CA SER A 13 7.02 28.10 1.16
C SER A 13 7.05 26.67 0.60
N VAL A 14 7.07 25.66 1.47
CA VAL A 14 7.01 24.24 1.08
C VAL A 14 5.64 23.91 0.50
N ILE A 15 4.54 24.32 1.15
CA ILE A 15 3.18 24.08 0.64
C ILE A 15 3.00 24.72 -0.74
N ARG A 16 3.49 25.96 -0.94
CA ARG A 16 3.42 26.64 -2.24
C ARG A 16 4.19 25.93 -3.35
N LYS A 17 5.27 25.21 -3.02
CA LYS A 17 6.05 24.43 -4.00
C LYS A 17 5.48 23.04 -4.23
N THR A 18 4.77 22.46 -3.26
CA THR A 18 4.39 21.04 -3.27
C THR A 18 2.88 20.81 -3.43
N TRP A 19 2.02 21.84 -3.44
CA TRP A 19 0.55 21.68 -3.55
C TRP A 19 0.08 20.91 -4.79
N TRP A 20 0.87 20.91 -5.87
CA TRP A 20 0.54 20.18 -7.11
C TRP A 20 0.77 18.66 -6.99
N VAL A 21 1.63 18.22 -6.06
CA VAL A 21 1.93 16.80 -5.85
C VAL A 21 0.68 16.00 -5.42
N PRO A 22 -0.06 16.38 -4.36
CA PRO A 22 -1.29 15.67 -3.99
C PRO A 22 -2.40 15.81 -5.03
N LEU A 23 -2.39 16.86 -5.86
CA LEU A 23 -3.34 17.00 -6.97
C LEU A 23 -3.12 15.92 -8.03
N ILE A 24 -1.88 15.75 -8.50
CA ILE A 24 -1.54 14.72 -9.48
C ILE A 24 -1.80 13.33 -8.91
N GLN A 25 -1.40 13.08 -7.67
CA GLN A 25 -1.68 11.81 -6.99
C GLN A 25 -3.17 11.52 -6.90
N GLY A 26 -3.98 12.52 -6.54
CA GLY A 26 -5.43 12.39 -6.44
C GLY A 26 -6.08 12.07 -7.79
N ILE A 27 -5.71 12.79 -8.85
CA ILE A 27 -6.21 12.54 -10.22
C ILE A 27 -5.81 11.14 -10.69
N ALA A 28 -4.55 10.75 -10.50
CA ALA A 28 -4.08 9.42 -10.88
C ALA A 28 -4.83 8.31 -10.13
N ALA A 29 -5.06 8.47 -8.82
CA ALA A 29 -5.81 7.51 -8.01
C ALA A 29 -7.27 7.36 -8.48
N VAL A 30 -7.94 8.47 -8.84
CA VAL A 30 -9.30 8.43 -9.40
C VAL A 30 -9.33 7.69 -10.73
N ILE A 31 -8.39 8.00 -11.64
CA ILE A 31 -8.31 7.34 -12.95
C ILE A 31 -8.10 5.84 -12.78
N ILE A 32 -7.13 5.44 -11.95
CA ILE A 32 -6.84 4.02 -11.68
C ILE A 32 -8.07 3.33 -11.07
N GLY A 33 -8.75 3.97 -10.12
CA GLY A 33 -9.96 3.42 -9.51
C GLY A 33 -11.08 3.20 -10.52
N VAL A 34 -11.34 4.18 -11.40
CA VAL A 34 -12.33 4.04 -12.49
C VAL A 34 -11.95 2.93 -13.47
N LEU A 35 -10.67 2.83 -13.83
CA LEU A 35 -10.17 1.80 -14.74
C LEU A 35 -10.30 0.40 -14.13
N LEU A 36 -10.03 0.23 -12.82
CA LEU A 36 -10.23 -1.03 -12.11
C LEU A 36 -11.70 -1.46 -12.05
N LEU A 37 -12.63 -0.51 -11.92
CA LEU A 37 -14.07 -0.82 -11.91
C LEU A 37 -14.63 -1.14 -13.29
N THR A 38 -14.12 -0.49 -14.34
CA THR A 38 -14.63 -0.65 -15.71
C THR A 38 -13.98 -1.79 -16.46
N ASN A 39 -12.67 -1.97 -16.29
CA ASN A 39 -11.90 -3.04 -16.94
C ASN A 39 -10.77 -3.53 -16.01
N PRO A 40 -11.10 -4.36 -15.00
CA PRO A 40 -10.14 -4.81 -14.00
C PRO A 40 -8.98 -5.60 -14.63
N ALA A 41 -9.26 -6.47 -15.61
CA ALA A 41 -8.24 -7.32 -16.22
C ALA A 41 -7.14 -6.50 -16.90
N THR A 42 -7.52 -5.56 -17.77
CA THR A 42 -6.55 -4.72 -18.51
C THR A 42 -5.78 -3.81 -17.56
N THR A 43 -6.48 -3.25 -16.57
CA THR A 43 -5.86 -2.36 -15.59
C THR A 43 -4.86 -3.09 -14.69
N LEU A 44 -5.18 -4.32 -14.25
CA LEU A 44 -4.24 -5.15 -13.48
C LEU A 44 -3.02 -5.55 -14.30
N ILE A 45 -3.17 -5.82 -15.61
CA ILE A 45 -2.03 -6.06 -16.50
C ILE A 45 -1.16 -4.82 -16.61
N ALA A 46 -1.75 -3.63 -16.78
CA ALA A 46 -1.01 -2.38 -16.84
C ALA A 46 -0.26 -2.10 -15.52
N ILE A 47 -0.91 -2.35 -14.37
CA ILE A 47 -0.29 -2.24 -13.05
C ILE A 47 0.86 -3.26 -12.91
N ALA A 48 0.68 -4.50 -13.34
CA ALA A 48 1.72 -5.53 -13.29
C ALA A 48 2.94 -5.13 -14.15
N LEU A 49 2.72 -4.59 -15.35
CA LEU A 49 3.79 -4.07 -16.20
C LEU A 49 4.52 -2.89 -15.55
N PHE A 50 3.76 -1.93 -15.00
CA PHE A 50 4.33 -0.78 -14.29
C PHE A 50 5.17 -1.23 -13.08
N LEU A 51 4.63 -2.11 -12.24
CA LEU A 51 5.33 -2.68 -11.08
C LEU A 51 6.56 -3.48 -11.51
N GLY A 52 6.47 -4.24 -12.59
CA GLY A 52 7.58 -5.03 -13.11
C GLY A 52 8.75 -4.15 -13.55
N ALA A 53 8.45 -3.07 -14.29
CA ALA A 53 9.43 -2.07 -14.66
C ALA A 53 9.99 -1.33 -13.44
N PHE A 54 9.13 -0.96 -12.49
CA PHE A 54 9.52 -0.27 -11.26
C PHE A 54 10.47 -1.12 -10.41
N TRP A 55 10.16 -2.40 -10.17
CA TRP A 55 11.03 -3.33 -9.44
C TRP A 55 12.33 -3.62 -10.17
N LEU A 56 12.30 -3.73 -11.49
CA LEU A 56 13.51 -3.91 -12.28
C LEU A 56 14.45 -2.72 -12.14
N VAL A 57 13.94 -1.50 -12.34
CA VAL A 57 14.73 -0.26 -12.24
C VAL A 57 15.21 -0.03 -10.80
N GLY A 58 14.32 -0.17 -9.81
CA GLY A 58 14.66 -0.04 -8.40
C GLY A 58 15.71 -1.06 -7.96
N GLY A 59 15.58 -2.31 -8.40
CA GLY A 59 16.53 -3.36 -8.09
C GLY A 59 17.91 -3.11 -8.68
N ILE A 60 18.00 -2.54 -9.89
CA ILE A 60 19.27 -2.08 -10.47
C ILE A 60 19.90 -0.99 -9.60
N PHE A 61 19.11 0.00 -9.15
CA PHE A 61 19.62 1.05 -8.25
C PHE A 61 20.09 0.50 -6.91
N ASP A 62 19.38 -0.48 -6.34
CA ASP A 62 19.77 -1.14 -5.09
C ASP A 62 21.09 -1.91 -5.24
N ILE A 63 21.27 -2.63 -6.36
CA ILE A 63 22.53 -3.33 -6.69
C ILE A 63 23.68 -2.32 -6.82
N ILE A 64 23.50 -1.26 -7.61
CA ILE A 64 24.53 -0.23 -7.79
C ILE A 64 24.87 0.41 -6.44
N GLY A 65 23.84 0.78 -5.67
CA GLY A 65 23.99 1.42 -4.36
C GLY A 65 24.61 0.50 -3.30
N ALA A 66 24.48 -0.81 -3.43
CA ALA A 66 25.15 -1.77 -2.56
C ALA A 66 26.67 -1.72 -2.73
N PHE A 67 27.15 -1.64 -3.97
CA PHE A 67 28.57 -1.54 -4.26
C PHE A 67 29.17 -0.20 -3.82
N THR A 68 28.40 0.89 -3.88
CA THR A 68 28.87 2.21 -3.40
C THR A 68 29.06 2.25 -1.88
N ARG A 69 28.33 1.45 -1.10
CA ARG A 69 28.38 1.44 0.38
C ARG A 69 29.24 0.31 0.95
N ARG A 70 29.85 -0.50 0.08
CA ARG A 70 30.57 -1.73 0.44
C ARG A 70 31.66 -1.53 1.48
N ASP A 71 32.40 -0.43 1.38
CA ASP A 71 33.60 -0.21 2.21
C ASP A 71 33.30 0.50 3.54
N GLY A 72 32.05 0.93 3.77
CA GLY A 72 31.66 1.74 4.95
C GLY A 72 30.58 1.12 5.85
N ASP A 73 29.78 0.18 5.35
CA ASP A 73 28.61 -0.35 6.07
C ASP A 73 28.67 -1.87 6.25
N ARG A 74 28.52 -2.36 7.50
CA ARG A 74 28.40 -3.81 7.78
C ARG A 74 27.15 -4.44 7.13
N GLY A 75 26.16 -3.63 6.75
CA GLY A 75 24.91 -4.07 6.13
C GLY A 75 24.89 -4.01 4.60
N TRP A 76 26.02 -3.76 3.91
CA TRP A 76 26.07 -3.53 2.47
C TRP A 76 25.50 -4.67 1.60
N PHE A 77 25.45 -5.89 2.14
CA PHE A 77 24.92 -7.06 1.43
C PHE A 77 23.39 -7.08 1.37
N TRP A 78 22.68 -6.42 2.30
CA TRP A 78 21.21 -6.43 2.32
C TRP A 78 20.61 -5.74 1.08
N PRO A 79 21.06 -4.53 0.69
CA PRO A 79 20.62 -3.91 -0.56
C PRO A 79 20.98 -4.73 -1.79
N LEU A 80 22.11 -5.46 -1.80
CA LEU A 80 22.48 -6.31 -2.93
C LEU A 80 21.48 -7.46 -3.11
N VAL A 81 21.14 -8.15 -2.02
CA VAL A 81 20.17 -9.25 -2.04
C VAL A 81 18.78 -8.74 -2.40
N ALA A 82 18.34 -7.63 -1.78
CA ALA A 82 17.07 -7.00 -2.10
C ALA A 82 16.99 -6.58 -3.58
N GLY A 83 18.05 -5.97 -4.11
CA GLY A 83 18.13 -5.56 -5.49
C GLY A 83 18.08 -6.73 -6.46
N LEU A 84 18.79 -7.83 -6.16
CA LEU A 84 18.74 -9.04 -6.98
C LEU A 84 17.35 -9.67 -7.00
N ILE A 85 16.71 -9.79 -5.83
CA ILE A 85 15.32 -10.29 -5.72
C ILE A 85 14.37 -9.38 -6.51
N SER A 86 14.53 -8.07 -6.39
CA SER A 86 13.70 -7.07 -7.08
C SER A 86 13.86 -7.15 -8.60
N VAL A 87 15.09 -7.30 -9.11
CA VAL A 87 15.34 -7.49 -10.56
C VAL A 87 14.71 -8.78 -11.07
N ILE A 88 14.88 -9.89 -10.35
CA ILE A 88 14.29 -11.18 -10.74
C ILE A 88 12.76 -11.08 -10.73
N ALA A 89 12.18 -10.52 -9.67
CA ALA A 89 10.73 -10.33 -9.56
C ALA A 89 10.21 -9.43 -10.69
N GLY A 90 10.89 -8.32 -10.98
CA GLY A 90 10.55 -7.42 -12.07
C GLY A 90 10.59 -8.11 -13.44
N LEU A 91 11.64 -8.88 -13.72
CA LEU A 91 11.79 -9.61 -14.97
C LEU A 91 10.71 -10.69 -15.14
N LEU A 92 10.42 -11.46 -14.08
CA LEU A 92 9.35 -12.46 -14.09
C LEU A 92 8.01 -11.80 -14.38
N LEU A 93 7.71 -10.68 -13.71
CA LEU A 93 6.45 -9.97 -13.87
C LEU A 93 6.28 -9.39 -15.28
N LEU A 94 7.36 -8.85 -15.87
CA LEU A 94 7.37 -8.34 -17.24
C LEU A 94 7.27 -9.46 -18.29
N SER A 95 7.84 -10.63 -18.01
CA SER A 95 7.79 -11.78 -18.93
C SER A 95 6.40 -12.43 -19.00
N GLN A 96 5.64 -12.38 -17.90
CA GLN A 96 4.32 -12.99 -17.77
C GLN A 96 3.32 -12.03 -17.10
N PRO A 97 2.97 -10.91 -17.76
CA PRO A 97 2.19 -9.85 -17.14
C PRO A 97 0.75 -10.27 -16.81
N ILE A 98 0.18 -11.21 -17.59
CA ILE A 98 -1.15 -11.79 -17.31
C ILE A 98 -1.10 -12.62 -16.03
N ALA A 99 -0.06 -13.45 -15.85
CA ALA A 99 0.12 -14.20 -14.61
C ALA A 99 0.32 -13.25 -13.43
N GLY A 100 1.11 -12.18 -13.60
CA GLY A 100 1.29 -11.11 -12.62
C GLY A 100 -0.01 -10.46 -12.16
N ALA A 101 -0.88 -10.12 -13.11
CA ALA A 101 -2.19 -9.51 -12.84
C ALA A 101 -3.12 -10.40 -11.99
N ILE A 102 -2.90 -11.72 -11.98
CA ILE A 102 -3.69 -12.68 -11.20
C ILE A 102 -2.97 -13.03 -9.89
N ILE A 103 -1.69 -13.37 -9.95
CA ILE A 103 -0.89 -13.85 -8.82
C ILE A 103 -0.74 -12.77 -7.76
N LEU A 104 -0.51 -11.51 -8.16
CA LEU A 104 -0.30 -10.42 -7.19
C LEU A 104 -1.53 -10.19 -6.30
N PRO A 105 -2.75 -9.94 -6.83
CA PRO A 105 -3.94 -9.78 -5.98
C PRO A 105 -4.28 -11.04 -5.17
N VAL A 106 -4.08 -12.23 -5.72
CA VAL A 106 -4.32 -13.51 -5.01
C VAL A 106 -3.36 -13.69 -3.84
N THR A 107 -2.07 -13.39 -4.05
CA THR A 107 -1.07 -13.47 -2.99
C THR A 107 -1.40 -12.48 -1.88
N LEU A 108 -1.79 -11.24 -2.23
CA LEU A 108 -2.26 -10.26 -1.25
C LEU A 108 -3.49 -10.74 -0.50
N ALA A 109 -4.45 -11.38 -1.18
CA ALA A 109 -5.63 -11.95 -0.54
C ALA A 109 -5.25 -12.99 0.51
N ILE A 110 -4.34 -13.91 0.17
CA ILE A 110 -3.86 -14.95 1.09
C ILE A 110 -3.17 -14.31 2.30
N LEU A 111 -2.29 -13.32 2.09
CA LEU A 111 -1.59 -12.63 3.17
C LEU A 111 -2.57 -11.90 4.10
N ILE A 112 -3.57 -11.21 3.54
CA ILE A 112 -4.61 -10.53 4.31
C ILE A 112 -5.48 -11.54 5.07
N GLY A 113 -5.86 -12.65 4.43
CA GLY A 113 -6.67 -13.70 5.06
C GLY A 113 -5.94 -14.37 6.22
N ALA A 114 -4.68 -14.75 6.03
CA ALA A 114 -3.83 -15.29 7.08
C ALA A 114 -3.61 -14.28 8.22
N GLY A 115 -3.34 -13.02 7.87
CA GLY A 115 -3.22 -11.92 8.83
C GLY A 115 -4.51 -11.71 9.63
N ALA A 116 -5.68 -11.77 8.99
CA ALA A 116 -6.98 -11.62 9.66
C ALA A 116 -7.25 -12.73 10.67
N ILE A 117 -6.84 -13.97 10.39
CA ILE A 117 -6.91 -15.07 11.36
C ILE A 117 -6.00 -14.78 12.56
N VAL A 118 -4.73 -14.43 12.29
CA VAL A 118 -3.75 -14.15 13.33
C VAL A 118 -4.22 -12.99 14.23
N SER A 119 -4.60 -11.86 13.63
CA SER A 119 -5.12 -10.70 14.35
C SER A 119 -6.39 -11.01 15.13
N GLY A 120 -7.29 -11.85 14.58
CA GLY A 120 -8.50 -12.26 15.28
C GLY A 120 -8.22 -13.12 16.50
N ILE A 121 -7.26 -14.05 16.40
CA ILE A 121 -6.76 -14.84 17.55
C ILE A 121 -6.18 -13.90 18.62
N PHE A 122 -5.33 -12.95 18.22
CA PHE A 122 -4.79 -11.96 19.15
C PHE A 122 -5.90 -11.16 19.84
N ASN A 123 -6.89 -10.63 19.10
CA ASN A 123 -7.98 -9.86 19.69
C ASN A 123 -8.74 -10.66 20.77
N ILE A 124 -8.99 -11.95 20.55
CA ILE A 124 -9.63 -12.82 21.55
C ILE A 124 -8.71 -13.04 22.77
N ILE A 125 -7.42 -13.30 22.55
CA ILE A 125 -6.45 -13.46 23.64
C ILE A 125 -6.37 -12.19 24.50
N TRP A 126 -6.28 -11.03 23.86
CA TRP A 126 -6.21 -9.72 24.53
C TRP A 126 -7.50 -9.42 25.29
N ALA A 127 -8.67 -9.71 24.72
CA ALA A 127 -9.96 -9.54 25.40
C ALA A 127 -10.02 -10.35 26.69
N ILE A 128 -9.60 -11.62 26.65
CA ILE A 128 -9.67 -12.52 27.82
C ILE A 128 -8.65 -12.13 28.89
N ARG A 129 -7.44 -11.70 28.48
CA ARG A 129 -6.35 -11.33 29.40
C ARG A 129 -6.60 -10.01 30.09
N ALA A 130 -7.05 -9.01 29.35
CA ALA A 130 -7.27 -7.66 29.88
C ALA A 130 -8.73 -7.42 30.29
N ARG A 131 -9.50 -8.49 30.52
CA ARG A 131 -10.91 -8.40 30.90
C ARG A 131 -11.20 -7.54 32.13
N ASN A 132 -10.30 -7.59 33.11
CA ASN A 132 -10.48 -6.81 34.33
C ASN A 132 -10.06 -5.34 34.17
N GLU A 133 -9.49 -4.96 33.01
CA GLU A 133 -8.96 -3.63 32.73
C GLU A 133 -9.73 -2.90 31.61
N ILE A 134 -10.46 -3.63 30.76
CA ILE A 134 -11.13 -3.09 29.57
C ILE A 134 -12.65 -3.19 29.72
N GLN A 135 -13.35 -2.08 29.55
CA GLN A 135 -14.80 -2.10 29.35
C GLN A 135 -15.13 -2.35 27.88
N GLY A 136 -15.91 -3.40 27.59
CA GLY A 136 -16.35 -3.73 26.22
C GLY A 136 -15.66 -4.94 25.57
N GLU A 137 -15.09 -5.86 26.35
CA GLU A 137 -14.44 -7.08 25.85
C GLU A 137 -15.27 -7.88 24.85
N GLY A 138 -16.59 -7.94 25.05
CA GLY A 138 -17.50 -8.65 24.14
C GLY A 138 -17.42 -8.13 22.71
N TRP A 139 -17.17 -6.82 22.54
CA TRP A 139 -16.96 -6.22 21.22
C TRP A 139 -15.63 -6.65 20.60
N LEU A 140 -14.57 -6.74 21.41
CA LEU A 140 -13.26 -7.18 20.94
C LEU A 140 -13.26 -8.67 20.55
N ILE A 141 -13.95 -9.51 21.33
CA ILE A 141 -14.17 -10.93 21.02
C ILE A 141 -14.99 -11.07 19.72
N LEU A 142 -16.08 -10.32 19.60
CA LEU A 142 -16.92 -10.35 18.40
C LEU A 142 -16.11 -9.98 17.15
N TRP A 143 -15.32 -8.91 17.21
CA TRP A 143 -14.45 -8.50 16.11
C TRP A 143 -13.37 -9.55 15.80
N GLY A 144 -12.82 -10.18 16.85
CA GLY A 144 -11.87 -11.29 16.69
C GLY A 144 -12.47 -12.48 15.96
N VAL A 145 -13.69 -12.90 16.32
CA VAL A 145 -14.42 -13.98 15.65
C VAL A 145 -14.74 -13.63 14.20
N ILE A 146 -15.26 -12.42 13.93
CA ILE A 146 -15.54 -11.96 12.56
C ILE A 146 -14.26 -11.99 11.72
N SER A 147 -13.15 -11.49 12.27
CA SER A 147 -11.85 -11.48 11.58
C SER A 147 -11.36 -12.89 11.25
N ILE A 148 -11.50 -13.85 12.17
CA ILE A 148 -11.14 -15.26 11.90
C ILE A 148 -12.02 -15.85 10.81
N LEU A 149 -13.34 -15.66 10.89
CA LEU A 149 -14.26 -16.19 9.89
C LEU A 149 -14.02 -15.61 8.50
N LEU A 150 -13.77 -14.30 8.41
CA LEU A 150 -13.38 -13.64 7.17
C LEU A 150 -12.04 -14.17 6.65
N GLY A 151 -11.05 -14.34 7.52
CA GLY A 151 -9.77 -14.89 7.13
C GLY A 151 -9.89 -16.31 6.58
N ILE A 152 -10.68 -17.17 7.21
CA ILE A 152 -11.00 -18.53 6.72
C ILE A 152 -11.68 -18.45 5.35
N TYR A 153 -12.70 -17.59 5.19
CA TYR A 153 -13.40 -17.42 3.92
C TYR A 153 -12.44 -16.99 2.79
N VAL A 154 -11.52 -16.06 3.09
CA VAL A 154 -10.54 -15.57 2.14
C VAL A 154 -9.57 -16.68 1.70
N LEU A 155 -9.08 -17.48 2.65
CA LEU A 155 -8.18 -18.58 2.36
C LEU A 155 -8.88 -19.74 1.62
N ALA A 156 -10.17 -19.94 1.86
CA ALA A 156 -10.96 -20.94 1.15
C ALA A 156 -11.25 -20.53 -0.31
N ASN A 157 -11.37 -19.22 -0.58
CA ASN A 157 -11.74 -18.69 -1.89
C ASN A 157 -10.81 -17.55 -2.36
N PRO A 158 -9.49 -17.80 -2.49
CA PRO A 158 -8.51 -16.73 -2.67
C PRO A 158 -8.68 -15.97 -4.00
N GLY A 159 -9.18 -16.63 -5.05
CA GLY A 159 -9.49 -15.97 -6.33
C GLY A 159 -10.65 -14.97 -6.23
N ALA A 160 -11.76 -15.37 -5.59
CA ALA A 160 -12.90 -14.46 -5.37
C ALA A 160 -12.53 -13.31 -4.43
N SER A 161 -11.76 -13.61 -3.38
CA SER A 161 -11.27 -12.59 -2.45
C SER A 161 -10.30 -11.61 -3.10
N ALA A 162 -9.46 -12.07 -4.03
CA ALA A 162 -8.60 -11.18 -4.82
C ALA A 162 -9.41 -10.17 -5.62
N VAL A 163 -10.49 -10.61 -6.30
CA VAL A 163 -11.39 -9.71 -7.03
C VAL A 163 -12.07 -8.73 -6.07
N ALA A 164 -12.59 -9.21 -4.94
CA ALA A 164 -13.21 -8.36 -3.95
C ALA A 164 -12.24 -7.30 -3.41
N LEU A 165 -10.99 -7.68 -3.14
CA LEU A 165 -9.94 -6.76 -2.71
C LEU A 165 -9.64 -5.70 -3.76
N VAL A 166 -9.54 -6.09 -5.03
CA VAL A 166 -9.33 -5.14 -6.13
C VAL A 166 -10.46 -4.12 -6.20
N LEU A 167 -11.72 -4.54 -6.03
CA LEU A 167 -12.87 -3.64 -6.02
C LEU A 167 -12.85 -2.69 -4.81
N VAL A 168 -12.52 -3.21 -3.63
CA VAL A 168 -12.37 -2.39 -2.42
C VAL A 168 -11.25 -1.36 -2.63
N ILE A 169 -10.09 -1.78 -3.14
CA ILE A 169 -8.97 -0.88 -3.46
C ILE A 169 -9.39 0.17 -4.49
N ALA A 170 -10.15 -0.20 -5.53
CA ALA A 170 -10.62 0.74 -6.54
C ALA A 170 -11.54 1.82 -5.93
N ILE A 171 -12.49 1.42 -5.09
CA ILE A 171 -13.40 2.35 -4.40
C ILE A 171 -12.60 3.27 -3.46
N LEU A 172 -11.68 2.70 -2.66
CA LEU A 172 -10.83 3.47 -1.75
C LEU A 172 -9.91 4.44 -2.52
N ALA A 173 -9.37 4.02 -3.66
CA ALA A 173 -8.56 4.88 -4.52
C ALA A 173 -9.37 6.04 -5.10
N MET A 174 -10.64 5.81 -5.47
CA MET A 174 -11.53 6.89 -5.91
C MET A 174 -11.84 7.86 -4.77
N VAL A 175 -12.28 7.36 -3.62
CA VAL A 175 -12.63 8.20 -2.46
C VAL A 175 -11.42 8.99 -1.97
N GLY A 176 -10.30 8.31 -1.76
CA GLY A 176 -9.03 8.92 -1.34
C GLY A 176 -8.49 9.90 -2.39
N GLY A 177 -8.59 9.55 -3.67
CA GLY A 177 -8.18 10.41 -4.78
C GLY A 177 -8.99 11.70 -4.83
N ILE A 178 -10.31 11.62 -4.73
CA ILE A 178 -11.19 12.80 -4.63
C ILE A 178 -10.82 13.65 -3.41
N ALA A 179 -10.60 13.02 -2.25
CA ALA A 179 -10.21 13.72 -1.03
C ALA A 179 -8.85 14.45 -1.18
N MET A 180 -7.87 13.84 -1.86
CA MET A 180 -6.58 14.46 -2.16
C MET A 180 -6.73 15.63 -3.13
N VAL A 181 -7.54 15.50 -4.18
CA VAL A 181 -7.84 16.61 -5.09
C VAL A 181 -8.42 17.79 -4.32
N ILE A 182 -9.44 17.56 -3.48
CA ILE A 182 -10.04 18.62 -2.64
C ILE A 182 -9.00 19.25 -1.71
N SER A 183 -8.19 18.42 -1.04
CA SER A 183 -7.17 18.88 -0.10
C SER A 183 -6.06 19.69 -0.78
N SER A 184 -5.71 19.35 -2.03
CA SER A 184 -4.69 20.08 -2.80
C SER A 184 -5.10 21.54 -3.06
N PHE A 185 -6.38 21.77 -3.36
CA PHE A 185 -6.91 23.13 -3.54
C PHE A 185 -6.98 23.90 -2.21
N ARG A 186 -7.26 23.22 -1.09
CA ARG A 186 -7.18 23.83 0.25
C ARG A 186 -5.75 24.24 0.60
N LEU A 187 -4.77 23.38 0.32
CA LEU A 187 -3.34 23.68 0.51
C LEU A 187 -2.90 24.89 -0.33
N ARG A 188 -3.35 24.98 -1.58
CA ARG A 188 -3.11 26.15 -2.44
C ARG A 188 -3.74 27.42 -1.89
N GLY A 189 -4.89 27.33 -1.22
CA GLY A 189 -5.57 28.45 -0.57
C GLY A 189 -4.85 28.98 0.67
N ILE A 190 -4.23 28.10 1.47
CA ILE A 190 -3.49 28.46 2.70
C ILE A 190 -2.12 29.10 2.39
N ALA A 191 -1.56 28.77 1.22
CA ALA A 191 -0.26 29.28 0.78
C ALA A 191 -0.31 30.60 0.01
N ARG A 192 -1.53 31.13 -0.24
CA ARG A 192 -1.77 32.49 -0.73
C ARG A 192 -1.81 33.46 0.45
#